data_AF-A0A1S0UDT4-F1
#
_entry.id   AF-A0A1S0UDT4-F1
#
_cell.length_a   1.000
_cell.length_b   1.000
_cell.length_c   1.000
_cell.angle_alpha   90.00
_cell.angle_beta   90.00
_cell.angle_gamma   90.00
#
_symmetry.space_group_name_H-M   'P 1'
#
loop_
_entity.id
_entity.type
_entity.pdbx_description
1 polymer ?
#
loop_
_entity_poly.entity_id
_entity_poly.type
_entity_poly.pdbx_seq_one_letter_code
_entity_poly.pdbx_strand_id
1 'polypeptide(L)'
;MESFFLSETVKYLYLLFDVNNAVNRNEERIMFTTEGHIIPIDKRIRDPVYDAPQYFSPNHSCIAFKLDRHRPPLDQSRLAQVFRLAGIGLGFSG
;
A
#
# COMPACT_ATOMS: atom_id res chain seq x y z
N MET A 1 -2.10 28.78 7.01
CA MET A 1 -1.79 27.55 6.26
C MET A 1 -2.59 26.42 6.87
N GLU A 2 -3.18 25.57 6.04
CA GLU A 2 -3.89 24.38 6.50
C GLU A 2 -2.93 23.42 7.23
N SER A 3 -3.31 22.96 8.42
CA SER A 3 -2.50 22.10 9.29
C SER A 3 -2.13 20.77 8.63
N PHE A 4 -3.02 20.27 7.77
CA PHE A 4 -2.87 19.06 6.96
C PHE A 4 -1.56 19.03 6.13
N PHE A 5 -1.14 20.18 5.60
CA PHE A 5 0.05 20.24 4.74
C PHE A 5 1.32 19.81 5.49
N LEU A 6 1.47 20.29 6.72
CA LEU A 6 2.64 20.00 7.55
C LEU A 6 2.62 18.58 8.13
N SER A 7 1.44 18.05 8.46
CA SER A 7 1.33 16.73 9.06
C SER A 7 1.34 15.58 8.06
N GLU A 8 0.83 15.79 6.84
CA GLU A 8 0.66 14.73 5.84
C GLU A 8 1.56 14.89 4.65
N THR A 9 1.44 16.00 3.92
CA THR A 9 2.19 16.19 2.68
C THR A 9 3.70 16.12 2.94
N VAL A 10 4.19 16.80 3.98
CA VAL A 10 5.61 16.78 4.36
C VAL A 10 6.04 15.39 4.85
N LYS A 11 5.19 14.69 5.62
CA LYS A 11 5.47 13.33 6.11
C LYS A 11 5.67 12.35 4.94
N TYR A 12 4.78 12.38 3.95
CA TYR A 12 4.90 11.51 2.78
C TYR A 12 6.11 11.85 1.92
N LEU A 13 6.40 13.14 1.72
CA LEU A 13 7.63 13.57 1.03
C LEU A 13 8.88 13.08 1.76
N TYR A 14 8.93 13.22 3.09
CA TYR A 14 10.05 12.72 3.88
C TYR A 14 10.22 11.20 3.74
N LEU A 15 9.13 10.43 3.86
CA LEU A 15 9.17 8.97 3.72
C LEU A 15 9.51 8.51 2.30
N LEU A 16 9.16 9.26 1.26
CA LEU A 16 9.51 8.93 -0.13
C LEU A 16 11.02 9.00 -0.38
N PHE A 17 11.72 9.94 0.28
CA PHE A 17 13.15 10.15 0.04
C PHE A 17 14.07 9.53 1.10
N ASP A 18 13.56 9.22 2.30
CA ASP A 18 14.30 8.48 3.34
C ASP A 18 14.06 6.96 3.24
N VAL A 19 14.71 6.31 2.27
CA VAL A 19 14.56 4.85 2.03
C VAL A 19 15.02 4.01 3.23
N ASN A 20 15.90 4.55 4.08
CA ASN A 20 16.43 3.86 5.25
C ASN A 20 15.55 4.00 6.50
N ASN A 21 14.45 4.74 6.41
CA ASN A 21 13.54 4.93 7.52
C ASN A 21 13.00 3.60 8.07
N ALA A 22 12.85 3.50 9.38
CA ALA A 22 12.29 2.30 10.01
C ALA A 22 10.88 1.96 9.52
N VAL A 23 10.10 2.99 9.15
CA VAL A 23 8.77 2.84 8.55
C VAL A 23 8.84 2.15 7.19
N ASN A 24 9.82 2.52 6.37
CA ASN A 24 10.04 1.94 5.04
C ASN A 24 10.68 0.54 5.07
N ARG A 25 11.28 0.14 6.20
CA ARG A 25 11.88 -1.19 6.38
C ARG A 25 10.88 -2.24 6.88
N ASN A 26 9.83 -1.78 7.55
CA ASN A 26 8.77 -2.58 8.18
C ASN A 26 7.40 -2.22 7.59
N GLU A 27 7.37 -1.85 6.32
CA GLU A 27 6.19 -1.36 5.60
C GLU A 27 5.03 -2.35 5.64
N GLU A 28 5.32 -3.65 5.71
CA GLU A 28 4.31 -4.70 5.78
C GLU A 28 3.60 -4.77 7.14
N ARG A 29 4.18 -4.14 8.17
CA ARG A 29 3.67 -4.13 9.57
C ARG A 29 3.06 -2.79 9.94
N ILE A 30 2.89 -1.88 8.99
CA ILE A 30 2.44 -0.52 9.27
C ILE A 30 1.25 -0.20 8.36
N MET A 31 0.22 0.41 8.95
CA MET A 31 -0.92 0.97 8.23
C MET A 31 -0.97 2.48 8.47
N PHE A 32 -1.23 3.24 7.42
CA PHE A 32 -1.53 4.67 7.53
C PHE A 32 -3.04 4.87 7.57
N THR A 33 -3.50 5.77 8.44
CA THR A 33 -4.87 6.29 8.36
C THR A 33 -5.00 7.26 7.19
N THR A 34 -6.23 7.68 6.88
CA THR A 34 -6.49 8.74 5.89
C THR A 34 -5.88 10.09 6.26
N GLU A 35 -5.51 10.28 7.53
CA GLU A 35 -4.78 11.46 8.02
C GLU A 35 -3.26 11.21 8.16
N GLY A 36 -2.78 10.08 7.64
CA GLY A 36 -1.37 9.67 7.69
C GLY A 36 -0.85 9.33 9.09
N HIS A 37 -1.70 9.02 10.07
CA HIS A 37 -1.25 8.50 11.36
C HIS A 37 -0.74 7.07 11.19
N ILE A 38 0.40 6.75 11.82
CA ILE A 38 1.02 5.43 11.74
C ILE A 38 0.38 4.50 12.77
N ILE A 39 -0.17 3.39 12.31
CA ILE A 39 -0.73 2.32 13.15
C ILE A 39 0.09 1.04 12.92
N PRO A 40 0.80 0.51 13.94
CA PRO A 40 1.50 -0.76 13.83
C PRO A 40 0.50 -1.93 13.82
N ILE A 41 0.66 -2.85 12.87
CA ILE A 41 -0.12 -4.07 12.74
C ILE A 41 0.54 -5.18 13.56
N ASP A 42 -0.06 -5.50 14.69
CA ASP A 42 0.37 -6.62 15.54
C ASP A 42 -0.11 -7.97 14.99
N LYS A 43 0.53 -9.07 15.40
CA LYS A 43 0.17 -10.44 15.03
C LYS A 43 -1.29 -10.77 15.33
N ARG A 44 -1.84 -10.21 16.41
CA ARG A 44 -3.25 -10.36 16.81
C ARG A 44 -4.25 -9.89 15.75
N ILE A 45 -3.85 -8.97 14.86
CA ILE A 45 -4.66 -8.46 13.75
C ILE A 45 -4.47 -9.33 12.50
N ARG A 46 -3.32 -9.99 12.38
CA ARG A 46 -2.95 -10.84 11.23
C ARG A 46 -3.54 -12.24 11.34
N ASP A 47 -3.59 -12.76 12.56
CA ASP A 47 -4.13 -14.08 12.82
C ASP A 47 -5.66 -13.98 12.82
N PRO A 48 -6.37 -14.72 11.95
CA PRO A 48 -7.82 -14.68 11.94
C PRO A 48 -8.32 -15.18 13.30
N VAL A 49 -9.15 -14.36 13.95
CA VAL A 49 -9.75 -14.66 15.27
C VAL A 49 -10.71 -15.87 15.19
N TYR A 50 -11.11 -16.25 13.99
CA TYR A 50 -11.96 -17.39 13.72
C TYR A 50 -11.25 -18.40 12.82
N ASP A 51 -11.50 -19.69 13.06
CA ASP A 51 -11.23 -20.76 12.10
C ASP A 51 -12.11 -20.52 10.86
N ALA A 52 -11.70 -19.56 10.02
CA ALA A 52 -12.27 -19.41 8.70
C ALA A 52 -12.04 -20.76 8.00
N PRO A 53 -13.10 -21.47 7.59
CA PRO A 53 -12.90 -22.74 6.94
C PRO A 53 -12.04 -22.46 5.71
N GLN A 54 -10.96 -23.25 5.55
CA GLN A 54 -10.06 -23.18 4.42
C GLN A 54 -10.74 -23.66 3.13
N TYR A 55 -11.93 -23.16 2.82
CA TYR A 55 -12.46 -23.10 1.47
C TYR A 55 -11.70 -21.99 0.72
N PHE A 56 -10.37 -22.10 0.67
CA PHE A 56 -9.63 -21.58 -0.46
C PHE A 56 -10.07 -22.44 -1.64
N SER A 57 -11.17 -22.04 -2.28
CA SER A 57 -11.36 -22.40 -3.67
C SER A 57 -10.04 -22.06 -4.37
N PRO A 58 -9.46 -22.94 -5.20
CA PRO A 58 -8.29 -22.63 -6.02
C PRO A 58 -8.66 -21.63 -7.13
N ASN A 59 -9.42 -20.60 -6.80
CA ASN A 59 -9.56 -19.42 -7.60
C ASN A 59 -8.28 -18.64 -7.39
N HIS A 60 -7.35 -18.80 -8.34
CA HIS A 60 -6.11 -18.04 -8.47
C HIS A 60 -6.31 -16.51 -8.59
N SER A 61 -7.48 -15.97 -8.24
CA SER A 61 -7.78 -14.54 -8.24
C SER A 61 -7.09 -13.80 -7.10
N CYS A 62 -6.82 -14.47 -5.98
CA CYS A 62 -6.14 -13.91 -4.81
C CYS A 62 -4.71 -14.44 -4.71
N ILE A 63 -3.88 -14.13 -5.70
CA ILE A 63 -2.44 -14.37 -5.59
C ILE A 63 -1.89 -13.30 -4.64
N ALA A 64 -1.30 -13.70 -3.51
CA ALA A 64 -0.57 -12.79 -2.65
C ALA A 64 0.47 -12.06 -3.51
N PHE A 65 0.33 -10.74 -3.65
CA PHE A 65 1.29 -9.95 -4.39
C PHE A 65 2.62 -10.00 -3.65
N LYS A 66 3.63 -10.61 -4.28
CA LYS A 66 4.98 -10.59 -3.74
C LYS A 66 5.52 -9.18 -3.96
N LEU A 67 5.57 -8.39 -2.89
CA LEU A 67 6.14 -7.05 -2.92
C LEU A 67 7.64 -7.16 -3.23
N ASP A 68 8.02 -6.98 -4.49
CA ASP A 68 9.42 -6.86 -4.90
C ASP A 68 9.84 -5.41 -4.72
N ARG A 69 10.70 -5.14 -3.73
CA ARG A 69 11.17 -3.78 -3.40
C ARG A 69 11.90 -3.09 -4.56
N HIS A 70 12.36 -3.84 -5.56
CA HIS A 70 13.04 -3.29 -6.75
C HIS A 70 12.08 -2.98 -7.90
N ARG A 71 10.78 -3.29 -7.76
CA ARG A 71 9.75 -2.99 -8.75
C ARG A 71 8.67 -2.14 -8.11
N PRO A 72 8.05 -1.22 -8.86
CA PRO A 72 6.90 -0.50 -8.34
C PRO A 72 5.81 -1.49 -7.91
N PRO A 73 5.05 -1.19 -6.83
CA PRO A 73 4.08 -2.11 -6.21
C PRO A 73 2.92 -2.51 -7.13
N LEU A 74 2.81 -1.89 -8.30
CA LEU A 74 1.84 -2.22 -9.34
C LEU A 74 2.57 -2.26 -10.69
N ASP A 75 2.37 -3.34 -11.44
CA ASP A 75 2.78 -3.40 -12.84
C ASP A 75 2.06 -2.31 -13.67
N GLN A 76 2.67 -1.88 -14.77
CA GLN A 76 2.21 -0.78 -15.64
C GLN A 76 0.71 -0.91 -15.98
N SER A 77 0.26 -2.14 -16.24
CA SER A 77 -1.12 -2.50 -16.55
C SER A 77 -2.10 -2.21 -15.41
N ARG A 78 -1.74 -2.59 -14.18
CA ARG A 78 -2.56 -2.36 -12.99
C ARG A 78 -2.52 -0.91 -12.54
N LEU A 79 -1.39 -0.25 -12.69
CA LEU A 79 -1.25 1.19 -12.46
C LEU A 79 -2.20 1.97 -13.40
N ALA A 80 -2.23 1.62 -14.68
CA ALA A 80 -3.15 2.21 -15.66
C ALA A 80 -4.63 1.92 -15.35
N GLN A 81 -4.95 0.76 -14.76
CA GLN A 81 -6.31 0.45 -14.30
C GLN A 81 -6.71 1.35 -13.12
N VAL A 82 -5.83 1.52 -12.13
CA VAL A 82 -6.07 2.41 -10.97
C VAL A 82 -6.25 3.85 -11.44
N PHE A 83 -5.39 4.33 -12.34
CA PHE A 83 -5.52 5.68 -12.88
C PHE A 83 -6.81 5.88 -13.68
N ARG A 84 -7.24 4.89 -14.48
CA ARG A 84 -8.55 4.94 -15.13
C ARG A 84 -9.71 5.01 -14.14
N LEU A 85 -9.69 4.21 -13.07
CA LEU A 85 -10.70 4.28 -12.00
C LEU A 85 -10.70 5.63 -11.29
N ALA A 86 -9.52 6.23 -11.12
CA ALA A 86 -9.36 7.57 -10.55
C ALA A 86 -9.70 8.71 -11.54
N GLY A 87 -10.16 8.40 -12.75
CA GLY A 87 -10.50 9.39 -13.78
C GLY A 87 -9.29 10.04 -14.47
N ILE A 88 -8.08 9.50 -14.28
CA ILE A 88 -6.84 9.96 -14.91
C ILE A 88 -6.60 9.12 -16.16
N GLY A 89 -6.88 9.70 -17.33
CA GLY A 89 -6.55 9.08 -18.61
C GLY A 89 -5.05 9.12 -18.88
N LEU A 90 -4.33 8.04 -18.54
CA LEU A 90 -2.96 7.87 -19.05
C LEU A 90 -3.03 7.52 -20.54
N GLY A 91 -2.79 8.52 -21.39
CA GLY A 91 -2.51 8.30 -22.81
C GLY A 91 -1.18 7.56 -22.95
N PHE A 92 -1.24 6.25 -23.16
CA PHE A 92 -0.07 5.49 -23.61
C PHE A 92 0.15 5.77 -25.10
N SER A 93 1.14 6.60 -25.38
CA SER A 93 1.75 6.77 -26.69
C SER A 93 3.10 6.05 -26.67
N GLY A 94 3.23 4.99 -27.47
CA GLY A 94 4.52 4.32 -27.77
C GLY A 94 4.69 2.99 -27.07
#